data_AF-A0A4R3MRJ3-F1
#
_entry.id   AF-A0A4R3MRJ3-F1
#
_cell.length_a   1.000
_cell.length_b   1.000
_cell.length_c   1.000
_cell.angle_alpha   90.00
_cell.angle_beta   90.00
_cell.angle_gamma   90.00
#
_symmetry.space_group_name_H-M   'P 1'
#
loop_
_entity.id
_entity.type
_entity.pdbx_description
1 polymer ?
#
loop_
_entity_poly.entity_id
_entity_poly.type
_entity_poly.pdbx_seq_one_letter_code
_entity_poly.pdbx_strand_id
1 'polypeptide(L)' 'MEDNLFEKIFEGVASLCERQGIKKLKKIELIVNKDSNITESKLREDLNIKLPTYVNKKTKVILNTDDIGVRAIIKNVE' A
#
# COMPACT_ATOMS: atom_id res chain seq x y z
N MET A 1 19.58 -2.35 -6.08
CA MET A 1 18.85 -2.72 -4.84
C MET A 1 17.70 -1.74 -4.66
N GLU A 2 16.64 -1.85 -5.47
CA GLU A 2 15.41 -1.06 -5.33
C GLU A 2 14.28 -1.86 -4.64
N ASP A 3 14.51 -3.15 -4.37
CA ASP A 3 13.48 -4.07 -3.86
C ASP A 3 13.07 -3.84 -2.40
N ASN A 4 13.86 -3.09 -1.63
CA ASN A 4 13.69 -3.00 -0.17
C ASN A 4 12.52 -2.09 0.27
N LEU A 5 12.09 -1.13 -0.56
CA LEU A 5 11.02 -0.20 -0.16
C LEU A 5 9.63 -0.80 -0.35
N PHE A 6 9.38 -1.44 -1.49
CA PHE A 6 8.10 -2.07 -1.78
C PHE A 6 7.80 -3.23 -0.83
N GLU A 7 8.81 -4.08 -0.57
CA GLU A 7 8.66 -5.18 0.40
C GLU A 7 8.28 -4.65 1.78
N LYS A 8 8.97 -3.61 2.28
CA LYS A 8 8.64 -2.98 3.56
C LYS A 8 7.25 -2.36 3.60
N ILE A 9 6.78 -1.77 2.48
CA ILE A 9 5.41 -1.27 2.38
C ILE A 9 4.43 -2.44 2.51
N PHE A 10 4.65 -3.53 1.79
CA PHE A 10 3.74 -4.68 1.78
C PHE A 10 3.72 -5.40 3.13
N GLU A 11 4.88 -5.61 3.74
CA GLU A 11 5.00 -6.16 5.09
C GLU A 11 4.31 -5.27 6.13
N GLY A 12 4.48 -3.94 6.02
CA GLY A 12 3.83 -2.98 6.90
C GLY A 12 2.31 -3.00 6.77
N VAL A 13 1.80 -3.05 5.54
CA VAL A 13 0.35 -3.14 5.27
C VAL A 13 -0.21 -4.48 5.79
N ALA A 14 0.45 -5.61 5.50
CA ALA A 14 0.03 -6.93 5.97
C ALA A 14 0.01 -6.99 7.49
N SER A 15 1.09 -6.56 8.14
CA SER A 15 1.22 -6.55 9.60
C SER A 15 0.13 -5.69 10.26
N LEU A 16 -0.20 -4.54 9.66
CA LEU A 16 -1.25 -3.68 10.17
C LEU A 16 -2.63 -4.32 10.01
N CYS A 17 -2.90 -4.95 8.87
CA CYS A 17 -4.12 -5.71 8.63
C CYS A 17 -4.29 -6.85 9.64
N GLU A 18 -3.26 -7.66 9.85
CA GLU A 18 -3.30 -8.78 10.80
C GLU A 18 -3.54 -8.30 12.22
N ARG A 19 -2.80 -7.28 12.67
CA ARG A 19 -2.95 -6.72 14.02
C ARG A 19 -4.34 -6.14 14.28
N GLN A 20 -4.99 -5.61 13.25
CA GLN A 20 -6.34 -5.06 13.36
C GLN A 20 -7.46 -6.03 12.95
N GLY A 21 -7.12 -7.28 12.61
CA GLY A 21 -8.10 -8.28 12.16
C GLY A 21 -8.79 -7.91 10.83
N ILE A 22 -8.15 -7.09 10.00
CA ILE A 22 -8.68 -6.62 8.73
C ILE A 22 -8.70 -7.78 7.74
N LYS A 23 -9.88 -8.13 7.26
CA LYS A 23 -10.00 -9.19 6.24
C LYS A 23 -9.91 -8.62 4.83
N LYS A 24 -10.28 -7.35 4.65
CA LYS A 24 -10.26 -6.71 3.32
C LYS A 24 -10.14 -5.20 3.39
N LEU A 25 -9.38 -4.64 2.46
CA LEU A 25 -9.17 -3.21 2.34
C LEU A 25 -10.10 -2.62 1.27
N LYS A 26 -10.87 -1.60 1.66
CA LYS A 26 -11.63 -0.78 0.71
C LYS A 26 -10.75 0.27 0.03
N LYS A 27 -9.84 0.86 0.80
CA LYS A 27 -8.96 1.93 0.34
C LYS A 27 -7.57 1.82 0.98
N ILE A 28 -6.55 2.00 0.16
CA ILE A 28 -5.15 2.20 0.57
C ILE A 28 -4.72 3.56 0.05
N GLU A 29 -4.17 4.39 0.92
CA GLU A 29 -3.57 5.67 0.57
C GLU A 29 -2.09 5.63 0.97
N LEU A 30 -1.20 5.68 -0.02
CA LEU A 30 0.24 5.72 0.18
C LEU A 30 0.73 7.13 -0.18
N ILE A 31 1.54 7.72 0.70
CA ILE A 31 2.26 8.96 0.47
C ILE A 31 3.72 8.56 0.32
N VAL A 32 4.35 8.92 -0.79
CA VAL A 32 5.75 8.60 -1.07
C VAL A 32 6.55 9.87 -1.34
N ASN A 33 7.87 9.78 -1.23
CA ASN A 33 8.72 10.89 -1.64
C ASN A 33 8.53 11.15 -3.15
N LYS A 34 8.47 12.42 -3.55
CA LYS A 34 8.40 12.87 -4.95
C LYS A 34 9.49 12.23 -5.82
N ASP A 35 10.65 11.93 -5.26
CA ASP A 35 11.79 11.32 -5.96
C ASP A 35 11.72 9.78 -6.03
N SER A 36 10.72 9.16 -5.39
CA SER A 36 10.50 7.73 -5.54
C SER A 36 9.82 7.51 -6.89
N ASN A 37 10.48 6.80 -7.82
CA ASN A 37 9.95 6.47 -9.15
C ASN A 37 8.75 5.49 -9.11
N ILE A 38 7.94 5.55 -8.05
CA ILE A 38 6.79 4.72 -7.78
C ILE A 38 5.59 5.32 -8.49
N THR A 39 4.91 4.51 -9.30
CA THR A 39 3.65 4.88 -9.94
C THR A 39 2.48 4.19 -9.26
N GLU A 40 1.30 4.82 -9.31
CA GLU A 40 0.07 4.22 -8.76
C GLU A 40 -0.24 2.88 -9.44
N SER A 41 -0.02 2.79 -10.75
CA SER A 41 -0.29 1.58 -11.53
C SER A 41 0.56 0.39 -11.07
N LYS A 42 1.87 0.60 -10.92
CA LYS A 42 2.80 -0.42 -10.44
C LYS A 42 2.47 -0.82 -9.00
N LEU A 43 2.26 0.17 -8.12
CA LEU A 43 1.87 -0.09 -6.74
C LEU A 43 0.59 -0.93 -6.65
N ARG A 44 -0.41 -0.62 -7.48
CA ARG A 44 -1.67 -1.35 -7.51
C ARG A 44 -1.50 -2.79 -7.98
N GLU A 45 -0.69 -3.00 -9.02
CA GLU A 45 -0.40 -4.35 -9.53
C GLU A 45 0.32 -5.17 -8.46
N ASP A 46 1.38 -4.62 -7.88
CA ASP A 46 2.19 -5.31 -6.87
C ASP A 46 1.36 -5.62 -5.60
N LEU A 47 0.51 -4.69 -5.14
CA LEU A 47 -0.39 -4.92 -3.99
C LEU A 47 -1.40 -6.05 -4.28
N ASN A 48 -1.94 -6.14 -5.49
CA ASN A 48 -2.86 -7.23 -5.84
C ASN A 48 -2.15 -8.59 -5.92
N ILE A 49 -0.88 -8.61 -6.36
CA ILE A 49 -0.08 -9.85 -6.45
C ILE A 49 0.40 -10.29 -5.07
N LYS A 50 0.92 -9.36 -4.27
CA LYS A 50 1.60 -9.64 -3.00
C LYS A 50 0.65 -9.76 -1.82
N LEU A 51 -0.47 -9.03 -1.84
CA LEU A 51 -1.44 -8.99 -0.74
C LEU A 51 -2.87 -9.37 -1.20
N PRO A 52 -3.07 -10.48 -1.93
CA PRO A 52 -4.36 -10.85 -2.50
C PRO A 52 -5.45 -11.12 -1.44
N THR A 53 -5.05 -11.43 -0.21
CA THR A 53 -5.95 -11.62 0.93
C THR A 53 -6.66 -10.31 1.28
N TYR A 54 -5.94 -9.18 1.24
CA TYR A 54 -6.44 -7.89 1.70
C TYR A 54 -6.88 -6.97 0.54
N VAL A 55 -6.23 -7.09 -0.61
CA VAL A 55 -6.40 -6.19 -1.76
C VAL A 55 -7.01 -6.94 -2.93
N ASN A 56 -7.98 -6.30 -3.59
CA ASN A 56 -8.53 -6.82 -4.85
C ASN A 56 -8.79 -5.69 -5.86
N LYS A 57 -9.34 -6.04 -7.03
CA LYS A 57 -9.68 -5.08 -8.09
C LYS A 57 -10.62 -3.94 -7.64
N LYS A 58 -11.42 -4.14 -6.58
CA LYS A 58 -12.34 -3.14 -6.03
C LYS A 58 -11.68 -2.25 -4.97
N THR A 59 -10.50 -2.62 -4.46
CA THR A 59 -9.73 -1.79 -3.52
C THR A 59 -9.25 -0.54 -4.24
N LYS A 60 -9.58 0.64 -3.68
CA LYS A 60 -9.11 1.93 -4.18
C LYS A 60 -7.67 2.17 -3.70
N VAL A 61 -6.73 2.29 -4.63
CA VAL A 61 -5.34 2.67 -4.33
C VAL A 61 -5.19 4.15 -4.67
N ILE A 62 -4.59 4.91 -3.76
CA ILE A 62 -4.26 6.33 -3.98
C ILE A 62 -2.78 6.49 -3.67
N LEU A 63 -2.03 7.02 -4.64
CA LEU A 63 -0.64 7.40 -4.44
C LEU A 63 -0.54 8.93 -4.43
N ASN A 64 -0.10 9.47 -3.31
CA ASN A 64 0.24 10.88 -3.18
C ASN A 64 1.77 11.01 -3.11
N THR A 65 2.29 12.13 -3.57
CA THR A 65 3.71 12.48 -3.41
C THR A 65 3.85 13.70 -2.51
N ASP A 66 4.82 13.65 -1.61
CA ASP A 66 5.11 14.74 -0.67
C ASP A 66 6.63 14.83 -0.42
N ASP A 67 7.13 15.96 0.08
CA ASP A 67 8.53 16.13 0.52
C ASP A 67 8.79 15.45 1.88
N ILE A 68 7.74 14.94 2.50
CA ILE A 68 7.77 14.19 3.74
C ILE A 68 7.84 12.69 3.36
N GLY A 69 8.76 11.92 3.96
CA GLY A 69 9.03 10.52 3.60
C GLY A 69 7.81 9.57 3.58
N VAL A 70 8.02 8.29 3.24
CA VAL A 70 6.93 7.35 2.94
C VAL A 70 5.96 7.13 4.13
N ARG A 71 4.65 7.34 3.91
CA ARG A 71 3.57 7.09 4.88
C ARG A 71 2.45 6.27 4.24
N ALA A 72 1.90 5.29 4.96
CA ALA A 72 0.69 4.58 4.56
C ALA A 72 -0.47 4.94 5.49
N ILE A 73 -1.62 5.31 4.91
CA ILE A 73 -2.87 5.59 5.64
C ILE A 73 -3.94 4.60 5.17
N ILE A 74 -4.42 3.76 6.09
CA ILE A 74 -5.52 2.83 5.84
C ILE A 74 -6.83 3.50 6.29
N LYS A 75 -7.81 3.64 5.38
CA LYS A 75 -9.12 4.23 5.67
C LYS A 75 -10.24 3.25 5.31
N ASN A 76 -11.20 3.10 6.22
CA ASN A 76 -12.34 2.17 6.17
C ASN A 76 -11.96 0.68 6.12
N VAL A 77 -12.16 0.05 7.28
CA VAL A 77 -11.89 -1.35 7.58
C VAL A 77 -13.22 -2.10 7.64
N GLU A 78 -13.32 -3.26 7.00
CA GLU A 78 -14.44 -4.23 7.17
C GLU A 78 -13.93 -5.57 7.69
#